data_AF-A0A8T5L7T9-F1
#
_entry.id   AF-A0A8T5L7T9-F1
#
_cell.length_a   1.000
_cell.length_b   1.000
_cell.length_c   1.000
_cell.angle_alpha   90.00
_cell.angle_beta   90.00
_cell.angle_gamma   90.00
#
_symmetry.space_group_name_H-M   'P 1'
#
loop_
_entity.id
_entity.type
_entity.pdbx_description
1 polymer ?
#
loop_
_entity_poly.entity_id
_entity_poly.type
_entity_poly.pdbx_seq_one_letter_code
_entity_poly.pdbx_strand_id
1 'polypeptide(L)'
;MNPEEFEHYKMQEALQQGQLDHQNLAYAPQALEQIQQSQAVLVEQTNPKRVVKDIILRLRGLEESPDGTLVKVATPKINEIGQDNIWFILDSHINQNVILSHLEEEEIRKIMDGLQDDLVDDLCLNWKEYGITKKTDLDTINNSVLMNIFMALKRAEGQNEKNWLGKISVENITGQSRLPQIKKEGWLSKFRL
;
A
#
# COMPACT_ATOMS: atom_id res chain seq x y z
N MET A 1 -27.09 5.71 -54.44
CA MET A 1 -26.92 6.56 -53.25
C MET A 1 -26.50 7.92 -53.75
N ASN A 2 -27.26 8.97 -53.43
CA ASN A 2 -27.02 10.31 -53.98
C ASN A 2 -25.77 10.90 -53.28
N PRO A 3 -24.76 11.43 -54.00
CA PRO A 3 -23.52 11.95 -53.40
C PRO A 3 -23.75 12.99 -52.29
N GLU A 4 -24.80 13.79 -52.37
CA GLU A 4 -25.16 14.79 -51.35
C GLU A 4 -25.61 14.14 -50.02
N GLU A 5 -26.28 12.99 -50.06
CA GLU A 5 -26.70 12.26 -48.85
C GLU A 5 -25.49 11.64 -48.13
N PHE A 6 -24.48 11.23 -48.89
CA PHE A 6 -23.25 10.63 -48.35
C PHE A 6 -22.39 11.65 -47.59
N GLU A 7 -22.29 12.87 -48.11
CA GLU A 7 -21.57 13.95 -47.42
C GLU A 7 -22.30 14.40 -46.15
N HIS A 8 -23.63 14.47 -46.19
CA HIS A 8 -24.43 14.80 -45.00
C HIS A 8 -24.26 13.75 -43.88
N TYR A 9 -24.18 12.46 -44.24
CA TYR A 9 -23.91 11.38 -43.29
C TYR A 9 -22.53 11.49 -42.65
N LYS A 10 -21.49 11.74 -43.44
CA LYS A 10 -20.12 11.91 -42.92
C LYS A 10 -20.01 13.12 -41.98
N MET A 11 -20.68 14.22 -42.31
CA MET A 11 -20.68 15.41 -41.47
C MET A 11 -21.37 15.16 -40.13
N GLN A 12 -22.47 14.40 -40.13
CA GLN A 12 -23.18 14.03 -38.91
C GLN A 12 -22.38 13.06 -38.03
N GLU A 13 -21.64 12.12 -38.63
CA GLU A 13 -20.74 11.21 -37.92
C GLU A 13 -19.57 11.96 -37.28
N ALA A 14 -18.96 12.91 -38.00
CA ALA A 14 -17.88 13.75 -37.47
C ALA A 14 -18.35 14.63 -36.30
N LEU A 15 -19.57 15.16 -36.36
CA LEU A 15 -20.16 15.95 -35.26
C LEU A 15 -20.47 15.09 -34.03
N GLN A 16 -20.97 13.87 -34.20
CA GLN A 16 -21.17 12.94 -33.08
C GLN A 16 -19.85 12.52 -32.45
N GLN A 17 -18.83 12.27 -33.27
CA GLN A 17 -17.51 11.88 -32.78
C GLN A 17 -16.83 13.02 -32.01
N GLY A 18 -16.92 14.25 -32.51
CA GLY A 18 -16.42 15.44 -31.81
C GLY A 18 -17.12 15.72 -30.47
N GLN A 19 -18.41 15.39 -30.34
CA GLN A 19 -19.15 15.53 -29.08
C GLN A 19 -18.75 14.46 -28.04
N LEU A 20 -18.49 13.23 -28.48
CA LEU A 20 -18.00 12.15 -27.61
C LEU A 20 -16.58 12.45 -27.08
N ASP A 21 -15.71 12.98 -27.93
CA ASP A 21 -14.34 13.36 -27.53
C ASP A 21 -14.32 14.54 -26.55
N HIS A 22 -15.21 15.52 -26.73
CA HIS A 22 -15.37 16.62 -25.77
C HIS A 22 -15.93 16.18 -24.41
N GLN A 23 -16.83 15.20 -24.37
CA GLN A 23 -17.30 14.63 -23.11
C GLN A 23 -16.19 13.85 -22.38
N ASN A 24 -15.37 13.08 -23.10
CA ASN A 24 -14.25 12.35 -22.50
C ASN A 24 -13.18 13.27 -21.87
N LEU A 25 -12.96 14.46 -22.43
CA LEU A 25 -12.00 15.44 -21.90
C LEU A 25 -12.45 16.11 -20.60
N ALA A 26 -13.76 16.25 -20.37
CA ALA A 26 -14.29 16.88 -19.16
C ALA A 26 -14.16 15.99 -17.89
N TYR A 27 -14.11 14.66 -18.05
CA TYR A 27 -13.98 13.71 -16.95
C TYR A 27 -12.52 13.30 -16.64
N ALA A 28 -11.58 13.63 -17.53
CA ALA A 28 -10.18 13.25 -17.39
C ALA A 28 -9.50 13.82 -16.11
N PRO A 29 -9.73 15.07 -15.67
CA PRO A 29 -9.04 15.63 -14.51
C PRO A 29 -9.52 15.02 -13.18
N GLN A 30 -10.84 14.82 -13.02
CA GLN A 30 -11.44 14.31 -11.79
C GLN A 30 -11.11 12.83 -11.55
N ALA A 31 -11.07 12.02 -12.63
CA ALA A 31 -10.63 10.64 -12.55
C ALA A 31 -9.14 10.55 -12.15
N LEU A 32 -8.29 11.43 -12.69
CA LEU A 32 -6.87 11.51 -12.34
C LEU A 32 -6.66 11.87 -10.87
N GLU A 33 -7.44 12.82 -10.35
CA GLU A 33 -7.35 13.24 -8.94
C GLU A 33 -7.80 12.13 -7.98
N GLN A 34 -8.88 11.40 -8.30
CA GLN A 34 -9.29 10.22 -7.51
C GLN A 34 -8.27 9.10 -7.55
N ILE A 35 -7.65 8.84 -8.71
CA ILE A 35 -6.56 7.86 -8.81
C ILE A 35 -5.39 8.27 -7.93
N GLN A 36 -4.99 9.54 -7.95
CA GLN A 36 -3.90 10.05 -7.10
C GLN A 36 -4.22 9.96 -5.61
N GLN A 37 -5.44 10.31 -5.19
CA GLN A 37 -5.86 10.18 -3.79
C GLN A 37 -5.87 8.71 -3.34
N SER A 38 -6.38 7.80 -4.17
CA SER A 38 -6.37 6.36 -3.85
C SER A 38 -4.94 5.82 -3.75
N GLN A 39 -4.04 6.21 -4.66
CA GLN A 39 -2.62 5.83 -4.57
C GLN A 39 -1.94 6.39 -3.32
N ALA A 40 -2.24 7.63 -2.92
CA ALA A 40 -1.68 8.25 -1.71
C ALA A 40 -2.06 7.49 -0.43
N VAL A 41 -3.34 7.13 -0.28
CA VAL A 41 -3.84 6.33 0.87
C VAL A 41 -3.15 4.96 0.92
N LEU A 42 -2.87 4.38 -0.24
CA LEU A 42 -2.27 3.05 -0.34
C LEU A 42 -0.76 3.05 -0.04
N VAL A 43 -0.03 4.08 -0.46
CA VAL A 43 1.38 4.28 -0.07
C VAL A 43 1.48 4.47 1.45
N GLU A 44 0.51 5.13 2.06
CA GLU A 44 0.50 5.35 3.51
C GLU A 44 0.25 4.06 4.30
N GLN A 45 -0.57 3.14 3.78
CA GLN A 45 -0.87 1.84 4.42
C GLN A 45 0.25 0.82 4.29
N THR A 46 1.12 0.98 3.29
CA THR A 46 2.24 0.07 2.99
C THR A 46 3.59 0.59 3.49
N ASN A 47 3.60 1.70 4.22
CA ASN A 47 4.84 2.36 4.64
C ASN A 47 5.56 1.58 5.78
N PRO A 48 6.76 1.00 5.55
CA PRO A 48 7.54 0.31 6.59
C PRO A 48 7.78 1.17 7.83
N LYS A 49 7.99 2.48 7.62
CA LYS A 49 8.29 3.41 8.71
C LYS A 49 7.14 3.51 9.69
N ARG A 50 5.90 3.28 9.25
CA ARG A 50 4.73 3.23 10.12
C ARG A 50 4.80 2.00 11.03
N VAL A 51 5.19 0.84 10.50
CA VAL A 51 5.36 -0.38 11.30
C VAL A 51 6.45 -0.18 12.36
N VAL A 52 7.60 0.39 11.98
CA VAL A 52 8.68 0.70 12.93
C VAL A 52 8.20 1.70 13.98
N LYS A 53 7.51 2.78 13.57
CA LYS A 53 6.89 3.74 14.49
C LYS A 53 5.93 3.08 15.48
N ASP A 54 5.03 2.22 15.01
CA ASP A 54 4.04 1.53 15.83
C ASP A 54 4.72 0.59 16.85
N ILE A 55 5.78 -0.10 16.44
CA ILE A 55 6.59 -0.93 17.34
C ILE A 55 7.20 -0.07 18.45
N ILE A 56 7.87 1.04 18.10
CA ILE A 56 8.48 1.93 19.10
C ILE A 56 7.42 2.53 20.02
N LEU A 57 6.26 2.95 19.51
CA LEU A 57 5.14 3.44 20.34
C LEU A 57 4.68 2.37 21.34
N ARG A 58 4.54 1.12 20.92
CA ARG A 58 4.18 0.01 21.83
C ARG A 58 5.23 -0.25 22.89
N LEU A 59 6.52 -0.18 22.54
CA LEU A 59 7.62 -0.33 23.50
C LEU A 59 7.64 0.82 24.54
N ARG A 60 7.13 2.00 24.14
CA ARG A 60 6.87 3.14 25.03
C ARG A 60 5.58 3.01 25.85
N GLY A 61 4.78 1.99 25.60
CA GLY A 61 3.45 1.83 26.19
C GLY A 61 2.46 2.91 25.72
N LEU A 62 2.63 3.40 24.50
CA LEU A 62 1.80 4.41 23.85
C LEU A 62 1.03 3.81 22.66
N GLU A 63 -0.12 4.39 22.36
CA GLU A 63 -0.93 4.11 21.17
C GLU A 63 -1.36 5.44 20.53
N GLU A 64 -1.33 5.52 19.20
CA GLU A 64 -1.79 6.68 18.44
C GLU A 64 -3.29 6.52 18.16
N SER A 65 -4.09 7.44 18.70
CA SER A 65 -5.54 7.48 18.47
C SER A 65 -5.85 7.94 17.04
N PRO A 66 -7.09 7.72 16.54
CA PRO A 66 -7.48 8.13 15.18
C PRO A 66 -7.34 9.62 14.88
N ASP A 67 -7.32 10.47 15.91
CA ASP A 67 -7.10 11.93 15.84
C ASP A 67 -5.61 12.33 15.87
N GLY A 68 -4.70 11.36 15.92
CA GLY A 68 -3.24 11.58 16.01
C GLY A 68 -2.74 11.84 17.43
N THR A 69 -3.59 11.77 18.45
CA THR A 69 -3.16 11.96 19.84
C THR A 69 -2.49 10.68 20.39
N LEU A 70 -1.41 10.86 21.17
CA LEU A 70 -0.72 9.74 21.81
C LEU A 70 -1.32 9.46 23.18
N VAL A 71 -1.86 8.27 23.36
CA VAL A 71 -2.48 7.81 24.62
C VAL A 71 -1.57 6.79 25.28
N LYS A 72 -1.35 6.94 26.58
CA LYS A 72 -0.60 5.95 27.36
C LYS A 72 -1.50 4.77 27.71
N VAL A 73 -1.14 3.59 27.21
CA VAL A 73 -1.90 2.34 27.38
C VAL A 73 -1.17 1.31 28.23
N ALA A 74 0.15 1.43 28.39
CA ALA A 74 0.94 0.50 29.18
C ALA A 74 2.15 1.18 29.87
N THR A 75 2.83 0.42 30.73
CA THR A 75 4.14 0.82 31.26
C THR A 75 5.21 0.62 30.18
N PRO A 76 6.07 1.62 29.92
CA PRO A 76 7.18 1.48 28.99
C PRO A 76 8.06 0.28 29.35
N LYS A 77 8.46 -0.49 28.34
CA LYS A 77 9.35 -1.65 28.52
C LYS A 77 10.83 -1.28 28.41
N ILE A 78 11.14 -0.19 27.74
CA ILE A 78 12.49 0.32 27.48
C ILE A 78 12.51 1.85 27.65
N ASN A 79 13.68 2.39 27.99
CA ASN A 79 13.92 3.83 28.00
C ASN A 79 14.20 4.38 26.58
N GLU A 80 14.48 5.68 26.48
CA GLU A 80 14.73 6.38 25.21
C GLU A 80 15.97 5.85 24.47
N ILE A 81 17.06 5.55 25.18
CA ILE A 81 18.29 5.00 24.59
C ILE A 81 18.00 3.67 23.88
N GLY A 82 17.27 2.77 24.54
CA GLY A 82 16.87 1.50 23.93
C GLY A 82 15.90 1.69 22.74
N GLN A 83 15.07 2.74 22.75
CA GLN A 83 14.16 3.03 21.63
C GLN A 83 14.93 3.44 20.39
N ASP A 84 15.90 4.35 20.55
CA ASP A 84 16.70 4.86 19.44
C ASP A 84 17.55 3.76 18.81
N ASN A 85 18.15 2.89 19.62
CA ASN A 85 18.95 1.77 19.11
C ASN A 85 18.08 0.72 18.41
N ILE A 86 16.93 0.34 18.99
CA ILE A 86 16.00 -0.58 18.32
C ILE A 86 15.46 0.05 17.03
N TRP A 87 15.13 1.34 17.03
CA TRP A 87 14.72 2.04 15.81
C TRP A 87 15.79 1.92 14.73
N PHE A 88 17.06 2.16 15.07
CA PHE A 88 18.17 2.10 14.12
C PHE A 88 18.35 0.69 13.54
N ILE A 89 18.30 -0.36 14.38
CA ILE A 89 18.36 -1.76 13.94
C ILE A 89 17.18 -2.09 13.01
N LEU A 90 15.98 -1.61 13.32
CA LEU A 90 14.80 -1.86 12.48
C LEU A 90 14.88 -1.13 11.14
N ASP A 91 15.32 0.13 11.12
CA ASP A 91 15.44 0.92 9.89
C ASP A 91 16.53 0.37 8.95
N SER A 92 17.59 -0.27 9.47
CA SER A 92 18.62 -0.92 8.64
C SER A 92 18.09 -2.15 7.91
N HIS A 93 17.18 -2.91 8.53
CA HIS A 93 16.60 -4.13 7.94
C HIS A 93 15.35 -3.85 7.12
N ILE A 94 14.59 -2.82 7.47
CA ILE A 94 13.23 -2.58 6.97
C ILE A 94 13.08 -1.14 6.53
N ASN A 95 13.72 -0.85 5.41
CA ASN A 95 13.53 0.40 4.72
C ASN A 95 12.52 0.24 3.56
N GLN A 96 12.11 1.37 3.00
CA GLN A 96 11.13 1.43 1.91
C GLN A 96 11.53 0.61 0.68
N ASN A 97 12.82 0.46 0.41
CA ASN A 97 13.29 -0.30 -0.74
C ASN A 97 13.05 -1.81 -0.56
N VAL A 98 13.20 -2.30 0.68
CA VAL A 98 12.97 -3.71 1.02
C VAL A 98 11.48 -4.05 0.87
N ILE A 99 10.56 -3.26 1.43
CA ILE A 99 9.12 -3.56 1.34
C ILE A 99 8.57 -3.43 -0.09
N LEU A 100 9.09 -2.51 -0.89
CA LEU A 100 8.68 -2.35 -2.28
C LEU A 100 9.36 -3.34 -3.23
N SER A 101 10.29 -4.16 -2.76
CA SER A 101 10.86 -5.24 -3.57
C SER A 101 9.92 -6.45 -3.63
N HIS A 102 10.10 -7.29 -4.65
CA HIS A 102 9.45 -8.59 -4.69
C HIS A 102 10.27 -9.53 -3.81
N LEU A 103 9.83 -9.71 -2.57
CA LEU A 103 10.50 -10.61 -1.63
C LEU A 103 9.96 -12.03 -1.78
N GLU A 104 10.86 -12.99 -1.97
CA GLU A 104 10.58 -14.42 -1.84
C GLU A 104 10.62 -14.84 -0.36
N GLU A 105 9.99 -15.97 -0.03
CA GLU A 105 9.95 -16.47 1.36
C GLU A 105 11.36 -16.71 1.94
N GLU A 106 12.31 -17.16 1.12
CA GLU A 106 13.70 -17.33 1.54
C GLU A 106 14.39 -16.01 1.88
N GLU A 107 14.07 -14.93 1.17
CA GLU A 107 14.62 -13.59 1.43
C GLU A 107 14.03 -13.01 2.71
N ILE A 108 12.72 -13.18 2.93
CA ILE A 108 12.06 -12.83 4.19
C ILE A 108 12.72 -13.57 5.35
N ARG A 109 12.98 -14.87 5.21
CA ARG A 109 13.66 -15.67 6.25
C ARG A 109 15.06 -15.12 6.56
N LYS A 110 15.86 -14.82 5.54
CA LYS A 110 17.21 -14.23 5.73
C LYS A 110 17.17 -12.88 6.44
N ILE A 111 16.21 -12.03 6.10
CA ILE A 111 16.02 -10.73 6.78
C ILE A 111 15.61 -10.96 8.24
N MET A 112 14.69 -11.90 8.50
CA MET A 112 14.24 -12.23 9.85
C MET A 112 15.36 -12.80 10.72
N ASP A 113 16.17 -13.72 10.17
CA ASP A 113 17.30 -14.31 10.88
C ASP A 113 18.35 -13.23 11.24
N GLY A 114 18.71 -12.37 10.29
CA GLY A 114 19.63 -11.26 10.53
C GLY A 114 19.12 -10.25 11.54
N LEU A 115 17.84 -9.86 11.44
CA LEU A 115 17.22 -8.97 12.42
C LEU A 115 17.15 -9.61 13.81
N GLN A 116 16.85 -10.90 13.88
CA GLN A 116 16.80 -11.63 15.14
C GLN A 116 18.17 -11.65 15.82
N ASP A 117 19.23 -11.95 15.08
CA ASP A 117 20.60 -11.98 15.62
C ASP A 117 21.00 -10.59 16.14
N ASP A 118 20.82 -9.54 15.34
CA ASP A 118 21.15 -8.17 15.73
C ASP A 118 20.35 -7.71 16.97
N LEU A 119 19.04 -8.00 17.01
CA LEU A 119 18.18 -7.59 18.12
C LEU A 119 18.48 -8.38 19.40
N VAL A 120 18.75 -9.69 19.29
CA VAL A 120 19.10 -10.53 20.44
C VAL A 120 20.43 -10.09 21.03
N ASP A 121 21.46 -9.89 20.19
CA ASP A 121 22.77 -9.46 20.64
C ASP A 121 22.70 -8.08 21.31
N ASP A 122 22.03 -7.12 20.68
CA ASP A 122 21.88 -5.77 21.24
C ASP A 122 21.11 -5.77 22.56
N LEU A 123 19.96 -6.44 22.63
CA LEU A 123 19.17 -6.55 23.86
C LEU A 123 19.95 -7.28 24.95
N CYS A 124 20.65 -8.38 24.64
CA CYS A 124 21.37 -9.17 25.64
C CYS A 124 22.56 -8.39 26.24
N LEU A 125 23.25 -7.60 25.43
CA LEU A 125 24.40 -6.79 25.88
C LEU A 125 23.95 -5.53 26.63
N ASN A 126 22.90 -4.85 26.15
CA ASN A 126 22.56 -3.49 26.58
C ASN A 126 21.30 -3.40 27.46
N TRP A 127 20.64 -4.51 27.82
CA TRP A 127 19.34 -4.47 28.52
C TRP A 127 19.30 -3.60 29.78
N LYS A 128 20.39 -3.57 30.58
CA LYS A 128 20.47 -2.74 31.78
C LYS A 128 20.50 -1.26 31.44
N GLU A 129 21.25 -0.88 30.41
CA GLU A 129 21.33 0.49 29.91
C GLU A 129 19.99 0.92 29.33
N TYR A 130 19.24 0.00 28.73
CA TYR A 130 17.90 0.24 28.21
C TYR A 130 16.82 0.34 29.29
N GLY A 131 17.20 0.24 30.57
CA GLY A 131 16.27 0.34 31.70
C GLY A 131 15.36 -0.88 31.85
N ILE A 132 15.69 -2.01 31.22
CA ILE A 132 14.93 -3.26 31.34
C ILE A 132 15.25 -3.86 32.71
N THR A 133 14.21 -4.11 33.51
CA THR A 133 14.40 -4.59 34.89
C THR A 133 14.35 -6.10 35.03
N LYS A 134 13.60 -6.78 34.15
CA LYS A 134 13.42 -8.23 34.16
C LYS A 134 13.96 -8.85 32.88
N LYS A 135 14.80 -9.87 32.99
CA LYS A 135 15.30 -10.61 31.82
C LYS A 135 14.18 -11.24 30.99
N THR A 136 13.06 -11.62 31.61
CA THR A 136 11.88 -12.15 30.91
C THR A 136 11.22 -11.12 30.00
N ASP A 137 11.44 -9.82 30.21
CA ASP A 137 10.95 -8.79 29.32
C ASP A 137 11.73 -8.75 28.00
N LEU A 138 12.96 -9.30 27.93
CA LEU A 138 13.75 -9.39 26.70
C LEU A 138 13.05 -10.23 25.64
N ASP A 139 12.58 -11.43 26.02
CA ASP A 139 11.83 -12.30 25.12
C ASP A 139 10.53 -11.64 24.66
N THR A 140 9.88 -10.89 25.55
CA THR A 140 8.63 -10.19 25.22
C THR A 140 8.88 -9.07 24.20
N ILE A 141 9.94 -8.28 24.40
CA ILE A 141 10.33 -7.21 23.47
C ILE A 141 10.71 -7.82 22.13
N ASN A 142 11.60 -8.82 22.13
CA ASN A 142 12.08 -9.47 20.92
C ASN A 142 10.94 -10.08 20.10
N ASN A 143 10.09 -10.90 20.73
CA ASN A 143 8.93 -11.50 20.05
C ASN A 143 7.94 -10.46 19.53
N SER A 144 7.71 -9.38 20.28
CA SER A 144 6.82 -8.31 19.84
C SER A 144 7.36 -7.62 18.58
N VAL A 145 8.66 -7.31 18.57
CA VAL A 145 9.33 -6.68 17.43
C VAL A 145 9.30 -7.62 16.22
N LEU A 146 9.87 -8.82 16.35
CA LEU A 146 10.00 -9.78 15.25
C LEU A 146 8.65 -10.16 14.63
N MET A 147 7.61 -10.37 15.44
CA MET A 147 6.29 -10.73 14.92
C MET A 147 5.68 -9.61 14.08
N ASN A 148 5.79 -8.35 14.51
CA ASN A 148 5.24 -7.22 13.74
C ASN A 148 6.01 -7.01 12.43
N ILE A 149 7.32 -7.22 12.46
CA ILE A 149 8.16 -7.16 11.26
C ILE A 149 7.83 -8.29 10.29
N PHE A 150 7.75 -9.53 10.78
CA PHE A 150 7.40 -10.67 9.94
C PHE A 150 6.05 -10.44 9.24
N MET A 151 5.05 -9.98 9.99
CA MET A 151 3.74 -9.64 9.45
C MET A 151 3.77 -8.49 8.44
N ALA A 152 4.74 -7.58 8.52
CA ALA A 152 4.94 -6.53 7.52
C ALA A 152 5.61 -7.09 6.26
N LEU A 153 6.68 -7.87 6.40
CA LEU A 153 7.40 -8.48 5.27
C LEU A 153 6.53 -9.48 4.51
N LYS A 154 5.68 -10.26 5.19
CA LYS A 154 4.73 -11.18 4.54
C LYS A 154 3.69 -10.47 3.67
N ARG A 155 3.43 -9.16 3.85
CA ARG A 155 2.58 -8.40 2.91
C ARG A 155 3.26 -8.15 1.57
N ALA A 156 4.58 -8.03 1.58
CA ALA A 156 5.41 -7.85 0.38
C ALA A 156 5.63 -9.16 -0.39
N GLU A 157 5.38 -10.32 0.24
CA GLU A 157 5.52 -11.63 -0.38
C GLU A 157 4.68 -11.77 -1.65
N GLY A 158 5.28 -12.31 -2.73
CA GLY A 158 4.53 -12.70 -3.92
C GLY A 158 3.90 -11.54 -4.72
N GLN A 159 4.29 -10.29 -4.45
CA GLN A 159 3.63 -9.08 -4.96
C GLN A 159 2.18 -8.92 -4.48
N ASN A 160 1.76 -9.56 -3.37
CA ASN A 160 0.37 -9.55 -2.93
C ASN A 160 -0.18 -8.12 -2.77
N GLU A 161 0.56 -7.24 -2.08
CA GLU A 161 0.17 -5.83 -2.00
C GLU A 161 0.17 -5.17 -3.38
N LYS A 162 1.24 -5.22 -4.18
CA LYS A 162 1.26 -4.59 -5.51
C LYS A 162 0.13 -5.05 -6.44
N ASN A 163 -0.22 -6.34 -6.41
CA ASN A 163 -1.31 -6.93 -7.19
C ASN A 163 -2.68 -6.52 -6.64
N TRP A 164 -2.84 -6.46 -5.32
CA TRP A 164 -4.05 -5.94 -4.68
C TRP A 164 -4.24 -4.44 -4.94
N LEU A 165 -3.16 -3.65 -4.85
CA LEU A 165 -3.10 -2.23 -5.20
C LEU A 165 -3.47 -2.01 -6.67
N GLY A 166 -2.91 -2.81 -7.59
CA GLY A 166 -3.26 -2.78 -9.00
C GLY A 166 -4.74 -3.08 -9.26
N LYS A 167 -5.30 -4.08 -8.58
CA LYS A 167 -6.73 -4.44 -8.71
C LYS A 167 -7.66 -3.34 -8.22
N ILE A 168 -7.40 -2.73 -7.06
CA ILE A 168 -8.23 -1.62 -6.53
C ILE A 168 -8.16 -0.41 -7.47
N SER A 169 -6.98 -0.09 -7.99
CA SER A 169 -6.82 1.01 -8.94
C SER A 169 -7.63 0.77 -10.22
N VAL A 170 -7.73 -0.48 -10.70
CA VAL A 170 -8.53 -0.85 -11.89
C VAL A 170 -10.03 -0.94 -11.59
N GLU A 171 -10.44 -1.42 -10.41
CA GLU A 171 -11.84 -1.50 -10.00
C GLU A 171 -12.48 -0.13 -9.80
N ASN A 172 -11.76 0.84 -9.24
CA ASN A 172 -12.22 2.22 -9.15
C ASN A 172 -12.39 2.88 -10.53
N ILE A 173 -11.54 2.52 -11.51
CA ILE A 173 -11.64 3.00 -12.90
C ILE A 173 -12.82 2.33 -13.64
N THR A 174 -13.08 1.04 -13.38
CA THR A 174 -14.08 0.25 -14.12
C THR A 174 -15.49 0.30 -13.51
N GLY A 175 -15.62 0.65 -12.23
CA GLY A 175 -16.89 0.78 -11.52
C GLY A 175 -17.75 1.96 -11.97
N GLN A 176 -17.19 2.97 -12.64
CA GLN A 176 -17.91 4.17 -13.09
C GLN A 176 -18.27 4.22 -14.58
N SER A 177 -17.88 3.23 -15.39
CA SER A 177 -18.24 3.23 -16.82
C SER A 177 -18.24 1.83 -17.43
N ARG A 178 -19.28 1.06 -17.14
CA ARG A 178 -19.84 0.14 -18.13
C ARG A 178 -21.21 0.67 -18.54
N LEU A 179 -21.21 1.70 -19.40
CA LEU A 179 -22.37 1.88 -20.26
C LEU A 179 -22.58 0.54 -21.00
N PRO A 180 -23.82 0.03 -21.07
CA PRO A 180 -24.09 -1.21 -21.78
C PRO A 180 -23.56 -1.05 -23.19
N GLN A 181 -22.61 -1.92 -23.60
CA GLN A 181 -22.25 -2.04 -24.99
C GLN A 181 -23.53 -2.39 -25.75
N ILE A 182 -24.18 -1.37 -26.32
CA ILE A 182 -25.21 -1.57 -27.33
C ILE A 182 -24.46 -2.30 -28.44
N LYS A 183 -24.67 -3.61 -28.52
CA LYS A 183 -24.18 -4.44 -29.62
C LYS A 183 -24.62 -3.73 -30.89
N LYS A 184 -23.67 -3.16 -31.63
CA LYS A 184 -23.90 -2.70 -33.00
C LYS A 184 -24.42 -3.92 -33.76
N GLU A 185 -25.73 -4.02 -33.92
CA GLU A 185 -26.29 -4.86 -34.97
C GLU A 185 -25.75 -4.29 -36.27
N GLY A 186 -24.74 -4.96 -36.82
CA GLY A 186 -24.14 -4.57 -38.08
C GLY A 186 -25.23 -4.52 -39.14
N TRP A 187 -25.24 -3.45 -39.95
CA TRP A 187 -26.16 -3.20 -41.05
C TRP A 187 -26.45 -4.40 -41.97
N LEU A 188 -25.53 -5.37 -42.02
CA LEU A 188 -25.67 -6.64 -42.75
C LEU A 188 -26.67 -7.64 -42.14
N SER A 189 -27.12 -7.47 -40.89
CA SER A 189 -28.14 -8.36 -40.28
C SER A 189 -29.54 -8.11 -40.84
N LYS A 190 -29.80 -6.96 -41.46
CA LYS A 190 -31.10 -6.60 -42.07
C LYS A 190 -31.31 -7.15 -43.49
N PHE A 191 -30.32 -7.82 -44.08
CA PHE A 191 -30.38 -8.33 -45.47
C PHE A 191 -30.24 -9.86 -45.60
N ARG A 192 -30.33 -10.62 -44.50
CA ARG A 192 -30.48 -12.08 -44.60
C ARG A 192 -31.95 -12.43 -44.85
N LEU A 193 -32.28 -12.68 -46.12
CA LEU A 193 -33.41 -13.51 -46.56
C LEU A 193 -33.13 -14.98 -46.27
#